data_AF-A0A7Y5S2N7-F1
#
_entry.id   AF-A0A7Y5S2N7-F1
#
_cell.length_a   1.000
_cell.length_b   1.000
_cell.length_c   1.000
_cell.angle_alpha   90.00
_cell.angle_beta   90.00
_cell.angle_gamma   90.00
#
_symmetry.space_group_name_H-M   'P 1'
#
loop_
_entity.id
_entity.type
_entity.pdbx_description
1 polymer ?
#
loop_
_entity_poly.entity_id
_entity_poly.type
_entity_poly.pdbx_seq_one_letter_code
_entity_poly.pdbx_strand_id
1 'polypeptide(L)'
;MAARILEALLFWLMFTAGGACLTACLLLPPWFEHQATYRQWVEAERRAADVERSVRTTKRQIDRLEQDEAYLNRFAFEELGLPTPGVETLTVIPSEPAHEVGDELPQRQQERLAIINELVQRYPLAWVFVRPDTRPAAMAASGLMVLAALLLRKPRRAAPPEEDEGA
;
A
#
# COMPACT_ATOMS: atom_id res chain seq x y z
N MET A 1 -33.83 20.79 -33.50
CA MET A 1 -32.57 20.02 -33.57
C MET A 1 -31.66 20.31 -32.37
N ALA A 2 -31.43 21.58 -32.02
CA ALA A 2 -30.58 21.99 -30.89
C ALA A 2 -30.97 21.38 -29.52
N ALA A 3 -32.27 21.30 -29.20
CA ALA A 3 -32.74 20.73 -27.92
C ALA A 3 -32.30 19.26 -27.71
N ARG A 4 -32.35 18.43 -28.76
CA ARG A 4 -31.94 17.01 -28.65
C ARG A 4 -30.43 16.82 -28.50
N ILE A 5 -29.64 17.72 -29.08
CA ILE A 5 -28.18 17.70 -28.94
C ILE A 5 -27.80 18.07 -27.50
N LEU A 6 -28.47 19.09 -26.92
CA LEU A 6 -28.25 19.50 -25.54
C LEU A 6 -28.65 18.39 -24.54
N GLU A 7 -29.79 17.75 -24.75
CA GLU A 7 -30.23 16.59 -23.94
C GLU A 7 -29.22 15.44 -23.99
N ALA A 8 -28.70 15.10 -25.16
CA ALA A 8 -27.70 14.05 -25.33
C ALA A 8 -26.37 14.41 -24.65
N LEU A 9 -25.93 15.67 -24.74
CA LEU A 9 -24.73 16.15 -24.05
C LEU A 9 -24.88 16.07 -22.53
N LEU A 10 -26.01 16.55 -21.99
CA LEU A 10 -26.32 16.46 -20.56
C LEU A 10 -26.35 15.02 -20.07
N PHE A 11 -26.98 14.12 -20.84
CA PHE A 11 -26.99 12.69 -20.53
C PHE A 11 -25.58 12.13 -20.41
N TRP A 12 -24.73 12.33 -21.43
CA TRP A 12 -23.37 11.81 -21.43
C TRP A 12 -22.51 12.40 -20.32
N LEU A 13 -22.65 13.70 -20.04
CA LEU A 13 -21.93 14.37 -18.97
C LEU A 13 -22.34 13.82 -17.59
N MET A 14 -23.64 13.69 -17.31
CA MET A 14 -24.12 13.13 -16.06
C MET A 14 -23.76 11.65 -15.90
N PHE A 15 -23.85 10.86 -16.97
CA PHE A 15 -23.53 9.44 -16.95
C PHE A 15 -22.05 9.19 -16.71
N THR A 16 -21.17 9.91 -17.43
CA THR A 16 -19.71 9.76 -17.27
C THR A 16 -19.22 10.33 -15.94
N ALA A 17 -19.70 11.50 -15.52
CA ALA A 17 -19.32 12.09 -14.23
C ALA A 17 -19.82 11.24 -13.05
N GLY A 18 -21.08 10.82 -13.08
CA GLY A 18 -21.66 9.94 -12.06
C GLY A 18 -20.97 8.58 -12.02
N GLY A 19 -20.77 7.96 -13.19
CA GLY A 19 -20.10 6.67 -13.31
C GLY A 19 -18.63 6.71 -12.85
N ALA A 20 -17.88 7.74 -13.24
CA ALA A 20 -16.49 7.91 -12.80
C ALA A 20 -16.40 8.12 -11.27
N CYS A 21 -17.28 8.95 -10.72
CA CYS A 21 -17.35 9.22 -9.28
C CYS A 21 -17.69 7.96 -8.47
N LEU A 22 -18.66 7.17 -8.94
CA LEU A 22 -19.08 5.92 -8.31
C LEU A 22 -17.98 4.85 -8.41
N THR A 23 -17.32 4.76 -9.57
CA THR A 23 -16.16 3.87 -9.76
C THR A 23 -15.03 4.26 -8.81
N ALA A 24 -14.71 5.54 -8.67
CA ALA A 24 -13.72 6.02 -7.72
C ALA A 24 -14.07 5.64 -6.27
N CYS A 25 -15.34 5.80 -5.85
CA CYS A 25 -15.81 5.39 -4.51
C CYS A 25 -15.59 3.90 -4.22
N LEU A 26 -15.65 3.05 -5.24
CA LEU A 26 -15.53 1.60 -5.11
C LEU A 26 -14.08 1.13 -5.22
N LEU A 27 -13.29 1.71 -6.13
CA LEU A 27 -11.93 1.25 -6.42
C LEU A 27 -10.86 1.90 -5.55
N LEU A 28 -11.03 3.15 -5.10
CA LEU A 28 -10.00 3.83 -4.28
C LEU A 28 -9.69 3.08 -2.98
N PRO A 29 -10.69 2.65 -2.17
CA PRO A 29 -10.38 2.02 -0.89
C PRO A 29 -9.57 0.71 -1.05
N PRO A 30 -9.97 -0.25 -1.90
CA PRO A 30 -9.18 -1.46 -2.16
C PRO A 30 -7.80 -1.15 -2.73
N TRP A 31 -7.69 -0.13 -3.59
CA TRP A 31 -6.41 0.27 -4.15
C TRP A 31 -5.43 0.77 -3.07
N PHE A 32 -5.90 1.60 -2.14
CA PHE A 32 -5.07 2.07 -1.02
C PHE A 32 -4.68 0.94 -0.08
N GLU A 33 -5.58 0.00 0.20
CA GLU A 33 -5.26 -1.19 0.98
C GLU A 33 -4.19 -2.05 0.30
N HIS A 34 -4.29 -2.24 -1.02
CA HIS A 34 -3.30 -2.98 -1.79
C HIS A 34 -1.93 -2.30 -1.74
N GLN A 35 -1.89 -0.98 -1.92
CA GLN A 35 -0.65 -0.18 -1.82
C GLN A 35 0.00 -0.29 -0.44
N ALA A 36 -0.79 -0.23 0.63
CA ALA A 36 -0.29 -0.39 1.99
C ALA A 36 0.32 -1.79 2.20
N THR A 37 -0.37 -2.84 1.75
CA THR A 37 0.13 -4.23 1.84
C THR A 37 1.39 -4.42 1.00
N TYR A 38 1.45 -3.82 -0.19
CA TYR A 38 2.62 -3.92 -1.08
C TYR A 38 3.87 -3.30 -0.44
N ARG A 39 3.74 -2.12 0.18
CA ARG A 39 4.86 -1.48 0.90
C ARG A 39 5.37 -2.36 2.05
N GLN A 40 4.46 -2.92 2.85
CA GLN A 40 4.82 -3.83 3.95
C GLN A 40 5.56 -5.07 3.43
N TRP A 41 5.12 -5.63 2.31
CA TRP A 41 5.78 -6.78 1.69
C TRP A 41 7.20 -6.43 1.21
N VAL A 42 7.38 -5.29 0.54
CA VAL A 42 8.70 -4.81 0.10
C VAL A 42 9.64 -4.57 1.28
N GLU A 43 9.15 -4.00 2.38
CA GLU A 43 9.96 -3.81 3.59
C GLU A 43 10.34 -5.14 4.24
N ALA A 44 9.41 -6.09 4.31
CA ALA A 44 9.69 -7.43 4.83
C ALA A 44 10.74 -8.15 3.98
N GLU A 45 10.66 -8.03 2.65
CA GLU A 45 11.63 -8.62 1.73
C GLU A 45 13.03 -7.99 1.89
N ARG A 46 13.11 -6.68 2.10
CA ARG A 46 14.38 -6.01 2.43
C ARG A 46 14.98 -6.52 3.74
N ARG A 47 14.18 -6.62 4.80
CA ARG A 47 14.63 -7.16 6.10
C ARG A 47 15.12 -8.59 5.94
N ALA A 48 14.41 -9.43 5.17
CA ALA A 48 14.84 -10.80 4.89
C ALA A 48 16.17 -10.85 4.15
N ALA A 49 16.37 -10.00 3.13
CA ALA A 49 17.63 -9.91 2.40
C ALA A 49 18.80 -9.45 3.29
N ASP A 50 18.58 -8.52 4.21
CA ASP A 50 19.61 -8.04 5.12
C ASP A 50 19.98 -9.10 6.17
N VAL A 51 19.00 -9.84 6.68
CA VAL A 51 19.26 -11.01 7.55
C VAL A 51 20.05 -12.07 6.79
N GLU A 52 19.70 -12.38 5.54
CA GLU A 52 20.43 -13.37 4.75
C GLU A 52 21.89 -12.96 4.52
N ARG A 53 22.15 -11.68 4.24
CA ARG A 53 23.52 -11.14 4.12
C ARG A 53 24.30 -11.27 5.43
N SER A 54 23.64 -10.99 6.56
CA SER A 54 24.25 -11.08 7.88
C SER A 54 24.63 -12.52 8.21
N VAL A 55 23.72 -13.46 7.96
CA VAL A 55 23.98 -14.91 8.11
C VAL A 55 25.13 -15.36 7.22
N ARG A 56 25.16 -14.93 5.95
CA ARG A 56 26.22 -15.29 5.00
C ARG A 56 27.59 -14.75 5.43
N THR A 57 27.63 -13.53 5.96
CA THR A 57 28.87 -12.91 6.46
C THR A 57 29.38 -13.65 7.70
N THR A 58 28.48 -13.93 8.65
CA THR A 58 28.79 -14.66 9.88
C THR A 58 29.29 -16.07 9.56
N LYS A 59 28.62 -16.78 8.63
CA LYS A 59 29.05 -18.10 8.20
C LYS A 59 30.47 -18.10 7.62
N ARG A 60 30.82 -17.10 6.80
CA ARG A 60 32.19 -16.94 6.29
C ARG A 60 33.21 -16.64 7.38
N GLN A 61 32.83 -15.95 8.44
CA GLN A 61 33.72 -15.72 9.59
C GLN A 61 33.97 -17.03 10.36
N ILE A 62 32.92 -17.83 10.58
CA ILE A 62 33.03 -19.17 11.19
C ILE A 62 33.92 -20.07 10.33
N ASP A 63 33.66 -20.16 9.03
CA ASP A 63 34.45 -20.99 8.12
C ASP A 63 35.95 -20.61 8.14
N ARG A 64 36.28 -19.31 8.32
CA ARG A 64 37.68 -18.85 8.46
C ARG A 64 38.28 -19.22 9.81
N LEU A 65 37.52 -19.13 10.89
CA LEU A 65 37.97 -19.53 12.23
C LEU A 65 38.26 -21.03 12.29
N GLU A 66 37.48 -21.86 11.58
CA GLU A 66 37.69 -23.31 11.54
C GLU A 66 38.91 -23.72 10.69
N GLN A 67 39.23 -22.97 9.63
CA GLN A 67 40.26 -23.35 8.66
C GLN A 67 41.64 -22.72 8.92
N ASP A 68 41.73 -21.63 9.69
CA ASP A 68 42.97 -20.88 9.89
C ASP A 68 43.37 -20.81 11.37
N GLU A 69 44.25 -21.72 11.78
CA GLU A 69 44.82 -21.82 13.13
C GLU A 69 45.59 -20.55 13.55
N ALA A 70 46.16 -19.82 12.59
CA ALA A 70 46.84 -18.54 12.86
C ALA A 70 45.83 -17.42 13.16
N TYR A 71 44.64 -17.49 12.56
CA TYR A 71 43.55 -16.55 12.82
C TYR A 71 42.94 -16.75 14.22
N LEU A 72 42.78 -18.00 14.67
CA LEU A 72 42.33 -18.32 16.04
C LEU A 72 43.28 -17.76 17.11
N ASN A 73 44.59 -17.88 16.90
CA ASN A 73 45.58 -17.34 17.84
C ASN A 73 45.55 -15.81 17.91
N ARG A 74 45.29 -15.12 16.79
CA ARG A 74 45.08 -13.66 16.76
C ARG A 74 43.79 -13.25 17.46
N PHE A 75 42.69 -13.95 17.18
CA PHE A 75 41.39 -13.67 17.78
C PHE A 75 41.39 -13.93 19.30
N ALA A 76 42.04 -15.00 19.76
CA ALA A 76 42.22 -15.28 21.19
C ALA A 76 43.03 -14.21 21.92
N PHE A 77 43.96 -13.55 21.21
CA PHE A 77 44.75 -12.46 21.78
C PHE A 77 43.98 -11.13 21.78
N GLU A 78 43.35 -10.76 20.66
CA GLU A 78 42.66 -9.47 20.49
C GLU A 78 41.33 -9.40 21.25
N GLU A 79 40.51 -10.46 21.21
CA GLU A 79 39.13 -10.44 21.72
C GLU A 79 39.01 -10.99 23.16
N LEU A 80 39.80 -12.02 23.50
CA LEU A 80 39.73 -12.71 24.79
C LEU A 80 40.80 -12.25 25.79
N GLY A 81 41.75 -11.42 25.36
CA GLY A 81 42.82 -10.88 26.20
C GLY A 81 43.71 -11.98 26.83
N LEU A 82 43.75 -13.17 26.23
CA LEU A 82 44.61 -14.24 26.70
C LEU A 82 46.06 -13.82 26.49
N PRO A 83 46.91 -13.83 27.53
CA PRO A 83 48.28 -13.35 27.40
C PRO A 83 49.06 -14.31 26.51
N THR A 84 49.36 -13.86 25.28
CA THR A 84 50.45 -14.45 24.51
C THR A 84 51.74 -14.18 25.28
N PRO A 85 52.60 -15.18 25.54
CA PRO A 85 53.80 -14.98 26.33
C PRO A 85 54.66 -13.85 25.73
N GLY A 86 54.80 -12.74 26.47
CA GLY A 86 55.70 -11.63 26.14
C GLY A 86 55.09 -10.29 25.72
N VAL A 87 53.76 -10.07 25.80
CA VAL A 87 53.15 -8.78 25.42
C VAL A 87 52.11 -8.32 26.46
N GLU A 88 52.16 -7.04 26.86
CA GLU A 88 51.31 -6.41 27.88
C GLU A 88 50.14 -5.66 27.22
N THR A 89 48.89 -5.92 27.65
CA THR A 89 47.64 -5.42 27.01
C THR A 89 46.87 -4.42 27.89
N LEU A 90 46.36 -3.35 27.27
CA LEU A 90 45.50 -2.31 27.88
C LEU A 90 44.03 -2.53 27.51
N THR A 91 43.15 -2.62 28.51
CA THR A 91 41.72 -2.96 28.35
C THR A 91 40.87 -1.76 27.93
N VAL A 92 40.06 -1.89 26.86
CA VAL A 92 39.03 -0.92 26.46
C VAL A 92 37.67 -1.60 26.56
N ILE A 93 36.74 -1.02 27.33
CA ILE A 93 35.40 -1.56 27.60
C ILE A 93 34.40 -0.96 26.59
N PRO A 94 33.77 -1.74 25.69
CA PRO A 94 32.66 -1.26 24.89
C PRO A 94 31.35 -1.36 25.69
N SER A 95 30.51 -0.32 25.62
CA SER A 95 29.16 -0.32 26.20
C SER A 95 28.16 -0.88 25.17
N GLU A 96 27.42 -1.94 25.52
CA GLU A 96 26.36 -2.52 24.68
C GLU A 96 25.14 -1.58 24.57
N PRO A 97 24.59 -1.36 23.37
CA PRO A 97 23.21 -0.90 23.24
C PRO A 97 22.27 -2.11 23.25
N ALA A 98 21.42 -2.21 24.28
CA ALA A 98 20.34 -3.17 24.35
C ALA A 98 19.38 -2.98 23.15
N HIS A 99 19.20 -4.02 22.34
CA HIS A 99 18.09 -4.12 21.39
C HIS A 99 16.93 -4.83 22.08
N GLU A 100 15.91 -4.06 22.46
CA GLU A 100 14.62 -4.61 22.90
C GLU A 100 13.88 -5.20 21.69
N VAL A 101 13.67 -6.52 21.71
CA VAL A 101 12.76 -7.20 20.77
C VAL A 101 11.35 -7.08 21.36
N GLY A 102 10.68 -5.98 21.05
CA GLY A 102 9.30 -5.73 21.43
C GLY A 102 8.32 -6.53 20.57
N ASP A 103 7.47 -7.30 21.23
CA ASP A 103 6.36 -8.08 20.67
C ASP A 103 5.21 -7.12 20.28
N GLU A 104 5.28 -6.49 19.10
CA GLU A 104 4.34 -5.42 18.71
C GLU A 104 3.36 -5.82 17.61
N LEU A 105 2.38 -6.63 18.00
CA LEU A 105 1.16 -6.87 17.23
C LEU A 105 0.17 -5.66 17.11
N PRO A 106 0.28 -4.51 17.82
CA PRO A 106 -0.51 -3.31 17.52
C PRO A 106 0.12 -2.34 16.48
N GLN A 107 1.44 -2.36 16.28
CA GLN A 107 2.12 -1.36 15.44
C GLN A 107 1.74 -1.43 13.97
N ARG A 108 1.52 -2.64 13.43
CA ARG A 108 1.16 -2.82 12.01
C ARG A 108 -0.14 -2.10 11.62
N GLN A 109 -1.09 -1.96 12.55
CA GLN A 109 -2.35 -1.27 12.28
C GLN A 109 -2.17 0.26 12.30
N GLN A 110 -1.31 0.77 13.20
CA GLN A 110 -0.92 2.19 13.23
C GLN A 110 -0.10 2.59 12.00
N GLU A 111 0.86 1.77 11.56
CA GLU A 111 1.62 2.01 10.32
C GLU A 111 0.72 2.02 9.09
N ARG A 112 -0.25 1.09 9.02
CA ARG A 112 -1.21 1.05 7.90
C ARG A 112 -2.03 2.34 7.81
N LEU A 113 -2.50 2.84 8.96
CA LEU A 113 -3.22 4.11 9.03
C LEU A 113 -2.32 5.32 8.70
N ALA A 114 -1.04 5.29 9.09
CA ALA A 114 -0.08 6.34 8.76
C ALA A 114 0.18 6.41 7.25
N ILE A 115 0.36 5.27 6.58
CA ILE A 115 0.53 5.19 5.12
C ILE A 115 -0.72 5.67 4.39
N ILE A 116 -1.92 5.28 4.85
CA ILE A 116 -3.18 5.76 4.28
C ILE A 116 -3.29 7.27 4.44
N ASN A 117 -2.95 7.83 5.62
CA ASN A 117 -2.95 9.28 5.83
C ASN A 117 -1.96 10.02 4.94
N GLU A 118 -0.75 9.48 4.75
CA GLU A 118 0.25 10.03 3.83
C GLU A 118 -0.27 10.08 2.38
N LEU A 119 -0.87 8.98 1.92
CA LEU A 119 -1.46 8.87 0.59
C LEU A 119 -2.65 9.83 0.40
N VAL A 120 -3.45 10.01 1.44
CA VAL A 120 -4.58 10.95 1.45
C VAL A 120 -4.12 12.41 1.43
N GLN A 121 -3.02 12.76 2.11
CA GLN A 121 -2.43 14.10 2.01
C GLN A 121 -1.90 14.40 0.60
N ARG A 122 -1.39 13.39 -0.11
CA ARG A 122 -0.89 13.54 -1.48
C ARG A 122 -2.01 13.74 -2.51
N TYR A 123 -3.22 13.26 -2.22
CA TYR A 123 -4.38 13.37 -3.09
C TYR A 123 -5.60 13.92 -2.32
N PRO A 124 -5.68 15.25 -2.11
CA PRO A 124 -6.73 15.85 -1.26
C PRO A 124 -8.15 15.56 -1.77
N LEU A 125 -8.34 15.38 -3.07
CA LEU A 125 -9.63 15.01 -3.67
C LEU A 125 -10.02 13.54 -3.38
N ALA A 126 -9.05 12.64 -3.16
CA ALA A 126 -9.32 11.25 -2.80
C ALA A 126 -9.96 11.12 -1.42
N TRP A 127 -9.73 12.09 -0.54
CA TRP A 127 -10.24 12.12 0.83
C TRP A 127 -11.78 11.95 0.90
N VAL A 128 -12.51 12.62 0.00
CA VAL A 128 -13.98 12.58 -0.04
C VAL A 128 -14.50 11.17 -0.32
N PHE A 129 -13.73 10.37 -1.06
CA PHE A 129 -14.10 9.03 -1.52
C PHE A 129 -13.65 7.92 -0.56
N VAL A 130 -12.67 8.20 0.30
CA VAL A 130 -12.08 7.21 1.21
C VAL A 130 -12.67 7.30 2.61
N ARG A 131 -13.07 8.49 3.08
CA ARG A 131 -13.51 8.68 4.47
C ARG A 131 -14.88 8.04 4.72
N PRO A 132 -15.06 7.28 5.82
CA PRO A 132 -16.33 6.59 6.12
C PRO A 132 -17.51 7.54 6.28
N ASP A 133 -17.28 8.78 6.73
CA ASP A 133 -18.35 9.76 6.96
C ASP A 133 -18.86 10.40 5.66
N THR A 134 -17.99 10.64 4.68
CA THR A 134 -18.33 11.35 3.42
C THR A 134 -18.65 10.41 2.27
N ARG A 135 -18.08 9.19 2.30
CA ARG A 135 -18.28 8.16 1.28
C ARG A 135 -19.75 7.82 1.01
N PRO A 136 -20.63 7.57 2.01
CA PRO A 136 -22.02 7.23 1.71
C PRO A 136 -22.76 8.40 1.04
N ALA A 137 -22.47 9.65 1.42
CA ALA A 137 -23.03 10.82 0.76
C ALA A 137 -22.54 10.95 -0.70
N ALA A 138 -21.25 10.72 -0.95
CA ALA A 138 -20.68 10.74 -2.31
C ALA A 138 -21.22 9.60 -3.19
N MET A 139 -21.38 8.40 -2.63
CA MET A 139 -22.01 7.26 -3.33
C MET A 139 -23.49 7.53 -3.62
N ALA A 140 -24.24 8.09 -2.67
CA ALA A 140 -25.64 8.45 -2.88
C ALA A 140 -25.80 9.52 -3.96
N ALA A 141 -24.99 10.59 -3.91
CA ALA A 141 -25.02 11.66 -4.90
C ALA A 141 -24.66 11.17 -6.31
N SER A 142 -23.60 10.35 -6.44
CA SER A 142 -23.20 9.78 -7.73
C SER A 142 -24.22 8.78 -8.26
N GLY A 143 -24.78 7.92 -7.40
CA GLY A 143 -25.87 7.01 -7.75
C GLY A 143 -27.12 7.76 -8.24
N LEU A 144 -27.48 8.86 -7.57
CA LEU A 144 -28.63 9.69 -7.95
C LEU A 144 -28.40 10.40 -9.30
N MET A 145 -27.17 10.86 -9.58
CA MET A 145 -26.80 11.39 -10.91
C MET A 145 -26.94 10.34 -12.02
N VAL A 146 -26.46 9.11 -11.81
CA VAL A 146 -26.58 8.03 -12.80
C VAL A 146 -28.05 7.64 -13.00
N LEU A 147 -28.82 7.54 -11.91
CA LEU A 147 -30.26 7.26 -11.99
C LEU A 147 -31.00 8.35 -12.76
N ALA A 148 -30.69 9.63 -12.50
CA ALA A 148 -31.26 10.75 -13.24
C ALA A 148 -30.92 10.67 -14.73
N ALA A 149 -29.68 10.33 -15.08
CA ALA A 149 -29.27 10.13 -16.48
C ALA A 149 -30.07 8.99 -17.14
N LEU A 150 -30.32 7.88 -16.44
CA LEU A 150 -31.13 6.79 -16.96
C LEU A 150 -32.59 7.18 -17.17
N LEU A 151 -33.17 7.99 -16.27
CA LEU A 151 -34.55 8.47 -16.39
C LEU A 151 -34.74 9.46 -17.55
N LEU A 152 -33.71 10.24 -17.89
CA LEU A 152 -33.68 11.11 -19.07
C LEU A 152 -33.75 10.31 -20.38
N ARG A 153 -33.27 9.06 -20.39
CA ARG A 153 -33.39 8.14 -21.52
C ARG A 153 -34.79 7.51 -21.56
N LYS A 154 -35.82 8.33 -21.81
CA LYS A 154 -37.21 7.86 -21.94
C LYS A 154 -37.27 6.79 -23.04
N PRO A 155 -37.79 5.57 -22.79
CA PRO A 155 -37.95 4.58 -23.84
C PRO A 155 -38.97 5.15 -24.83
N ARG A 156 -38.52 5.36 -26.06
CA ARG A 156 -39.40 5.73 -27.16
C ARG A 156 -40.34 4.55 -27.35
N ARG A 157 -41.55 4.61 -26.79
CA ARG A 157 -42.60 3.62 -27.07
C ARG A 157 -42.69 3.52 -28.58
N ALA A 158 -42.34 2.35 -29.11
CA ALA A 158 -42.68 2.03 -30.49
C ALA A 158 -44.20 2.21 -30.59
N ALA A 159 -44.64 3.07 -31.50
CA ALA A 159 -46.06 3.14 -31.82
C ALA A 159 -46.49 1.73 -32.23
N PRO A 160 -47.64 1.22 -31.77
CA PRO A 160 -48.13 -0.07 -32.25
C PRO A 160 -48.21 -0.01 -33.77
N PRO A 161 -47.84 -1.10 -34.49
CA PRO A 161 -47.98 -1.12 -35.93
C PRO A 161 -49.43 -0.80 -36.27
N GLU A 162 -49.63 0.21 -37.12
CA GLU A 162 -50.94 0.46 -37.71
C GLU A 162 -51.36 -0.83 -38.40
N GLU A 163 -52.41 -1.46 -37.89
CA GLU A 163 -53.05 -2.58 -38.55
C GLU A 163 -53.55 -2.03 -39.89
N ASP A 164 -52.91 -2.44 -40.98
CA ASP A 164 -53.37 -2.22 -42.36
C ASP A 164 -54.72 -2.93 -42.52
N GLU A 165 -55.79 -2.22 -42.15
CA GLU A 165 -57.16 -2.60 -42.38
C GLU A 165 -57.53 -2.22 -43.83
N GLY A 166 -57.27 -3.14 -44.75
CA GLY A 166 -58.11 -3.37 -45.94
C GLY A 166 -57.99 -2.40 -47.11
N ALA A 167 -57.37 -2.90 -48.19
CA ALA A 167 -57.82 -2.66 -49.57
C ALA A 167 -57.53 -3.89 -50.44
#